data_AF-A0A7S3KT79-F1
#
_entry.id   AF-A0A7S3KT79-F1
#
_cell.length_a   1.000
_cell.length_b   1.000
_cell.length_c   1.000
_cell.angle_alpha   90.00
_cell.angle_beta   90.00
_cell.angle_gamma   90.00
#
_symmetry.space_group_name_H-M   'P 1'
#
loop_
_entity.id
_entity.type
_entity.pdbx_description
1 polymer ?
#
loop_
_entity_poly.entity_id
_entity_poly.type
_entity_poly.pdbx_seq_one_letter_code
_entity_poly.pdbx_strand_id
1 'polypeptide(L)'
;DKSYTFDKVISSEATQQEVYDELGIQEYVKQVIDGYHATIFAYGQTGSGKTFTMEGYNYSNGGNSKNGPKAQIQDGDNIGIVPRVISSIFSQAEDTSKQTGYSYRIYCSFLQLYQEKILDLLNPNHSKKAAFQGPGLKLRWNKLDIFTVENLYNFECKSPEELIKYYHSGINNKIMSTHNLNNASSRSHCVFTITCEC
;
A
#
# COMPACT_ATOMS: atom_id res chain seq x y z
N ASP A 1 -0.13 36.34 -7.25
CA ASP A 1 -0.72 35.01 -6.98
C ASP A 1 -0.11 33.94 -7.87
N LYS A 2 0.06 32.73 -7.36
CA LYS A 2 0.50 31.57 -8.15
C LYS A 2 -0.71 30.68 -8.41
N SER A 3 -0.99 30.40 -9.68
CA SER A 3 -2.03 29.45 -10.11
C SER A 3 -1.39 28.14 -10.55
N TYR A 4 -2.04 27.02 -10.22
CA TYR A 4 -1.62 25.67 -10.63
C TYR A 4 -2.79 24.96 -11.30
N THR A 5 -2.50 24.10 -12.27
CA THR A 5 -3.49 23.30 -12.99
C THR A 5 -3.22 21.83 -12.71
N PHE A 6 -4.28 21.09 -12.41
CA PHE A 6 -4.27 19.65 -12.16
C PHE A 6 -5.42 19.02 -12.93
N ASP A 7 -5.34 17.71 -13.19
CA ASP A 7 -6.45 16.98 -13.81
C ASP A 7 -7.71 17.05 -12.94
N LYS A 8 -7.54 16.97 -11.62
CA LYS A 8 -8.60 17.13 -10.61
C LYS A 8 -8.07 17.82 -9.35
N VAL A 9 -8.94 18.58 -8.70
CA VAL A 9 -8.70 19.19 -7.38
C VAL A 9 -9.84 18.75 -6.47
N ILE A 10 -9.53 17.85 -5.54
CA ILE A 10 -10.52 17.25 -4.64
C ILE A 10 -10.56 18.07 -3.34
N SER A 11 -11.75 18.38 -2.86
CA SER A 11 -11.94 19.19 -1.64
C SER A 11 -11.53 18.43 -0.38
N SER A 12 -11.14 19.15 0.67
CA SER A 12 -10.81 18.57 1.98
C SER A 12 -12.01 17.95 2.70
N GLU A 13 -13.22 18.28 2.26
CA GLU A 13 -14.48 17.79 2.80
C GLU A 13 -14.94 16.51 2.09
N ALA A 14 -14.28 16.13 0.98
CA ALA A 14 -14.59 14.92 0.25
C ALA A 14 -14.37 13.67 1.11
N THR A 15 -15.32 12.77 1.04
CA THR A 15 -15.24 11.44 1.64
C THR A 15 -14.20 10.58 0.91
N GLN A 16 -13.75 9.52 1.57
CA GLN A 16 -12.81 8.58 0.96
C GLN A 16 -13.38 7.85 -0.26
N GLN A 17 -14.71 7.69 -0.32
CA GLN A 17 -15.39 7.17 -1.50
C GLN A 17 -15.34 8.18 -2.65
N GLU A 18 -15.66 9.45 -2.40
CA GLU A 18 -15.56 10.51 -3.42
C GLU A 18 -14.13 10.66 -3.92
N VAL A 19 -13.11 10.57 -3.05
CA VAL A 19 -11.70 10.55 -3.47
C VAL A 19 -11.41 9.39 -4.43
N TYR A 20 -11.90 8.19 -4.13
CA TYR A 20 -11.72 7.01 -4.98
C TYR A 20 -12.40 7.17 -6.35
N ASP A 21 -13.63 7.68 -6.35
CA ASP A 21 -14.45 7.86 -7.56
C ASP A 21 -13.94 9.01 -8.42
N GLU A 22 -13.62 10.15 -7.81
CA GLU A 22 -13.06 11.29 -8.52
C GLU A 22 -11.69 10.94 -9.10
N LEU A 23 -10.81 10.22 -8.39
CA LEU A 23 -9.53 9.81 -8.99
C LEU A 23 -9.68 8.73 -10.09
N GLY A 24 -10.87 8.17 -10.27
CA GLY A 24 -11.12 7.13 -11.28
C GLY A 24 -10.39 5.83 -10.98
N ILE A 25 -10.17 5.51 -9.69
CA ILE A 25 -9.31 4.38 -9.30
C ILE A 25 -9.82 3.04 -9.85
N GLN A 26 -11.14 2.88 -9.94
CA GLN A 26 -11.76 1.68 -10.53
C GLN A 26 -11.29 1.40 -11.97
N GLU A 27 -10.98 2.43 -12.75
CA GLU A 27 -10.52 2.26 -14.12
C GLU A 27 -9.09 1.71 -14.18
N TYR A 28 -8.21 2.14 -13.27
CA TYR A 28 -6.88 1.54 -13.15
C TYR A 28 -6.95 0.08 -12.71
N VAL A 29 -7.92 -0.29 -11.86
CA VAL A 29 -8.15 -1.70 -11.49
C VAL A 29 -8.52 -2.54 -12.70
N LYS A 30 -9.41 -2.05 -13.58
CA LYS A 30 -9.74 -2.74 -14.84
C LYS A 30 -8.52 -2.91 -15.74
N GLN A 31 -7.74 -1.84 -15.92
CA GLN A 31 -6.51 -1.89 -16.71
C GLN A 31 -5.53 -2.95 -16.19
N VAL A 32 -5.41 -3.12 -14.87
CA VAL A 32 -4.59 -4.19 -14.28
C VAL A 32 -5.09 -5.57 -14.64
N ILE A 33 -6.42 -5.80 -14.63
CA ILE A 33 -7.03 -7.06 -15.06
C ILE A 33 -6.83 -7.30 -16.57
N ASP A 34 -6.79 -6.24 -17.37
CA ASP A 34 -6.49 -6.28 -18.81
C ASP A 34 -4.99 -6.45 -19.13
N GLY A 35 -4.13 -6.59 -18.10
CA GLY A 35 -2.70 -6.86 -18.26
C GLY A 35 -1.80 -5.62 -18.29
N TYR A 36 -2.30 -4.45 -17.91
CA TYR A 36 -1.50 -3.23 -17.78
C TYR A 36 -0.91 -3.04 -16.37
N HIS A 37 0.16 -2.26 -16.28
CA HIS A 37 0.71 -1.82 -15.00
C HIS A 37 0.09 -0.48 -14.58
N ALA A 38 -0.43 -0.41 -13.36
CA ALA A 38 -0.90 0.84 -12.75
C ALA A 38 -0.10 1.14 -11.47
N THR A 39 0.10 2.42 -11.17
CA THR A 39 0.76 2.86 -9.93
C THR A 39 0.05 4.07 -9.37
N ILE A 40 -0.32 4.00 -8.10
CA ILE A 40 -0.93 5.10 -7.35
C ILE A 40 0.04 5.47 -6.23
N PHE A 41 0.44 6.73 -6.18
CA PHE A 41 1.37 7.23 -5.16
C PHE A 41 0.86 8.52 -4.54
N ALA A 42 0.86 8.59 -3.21
CA ALA A 42 0.52 9.80 -2.48
C ALA A 42 1.78 10.63 -2.16
N TYR A 43 1.81 11.88 -2.61
CA TYR A 43 2.92 12.81 -2.39
C TYR A 43 2.47 14.06 -1.62
N GLY A 44 3.37 14.61 -0.80
CA GLY A 44 3.11 15.83 -0.02
C GLY A 44 3.92 15.88 1.27
N GLN A 45 3.92 17.05 1.91
CA GLN A 45 4.57 17.23 3.21
C GLN A 45 3.97 16.33 4.30
N THR A 46 4.68 16.11 5.39
CA THR A 46 4.07 15.35 6.49
C THR A 46 2.88 16.11 7.11
N GLY A 47 1.85 15.36 7.51
CA GLY A 47 0.57 15.93 7.96
C GLY A 47 -0.40 16.25 6.82
N SER A 48 0.00 16.11 5.55
CA SER A 48 -0.85 16.41 4.39
C SER A 48 -1.89 15.33 4.03
N GLY A 49 -2.16 14.37 4.92
CA GLY A 49 -3.18 13.33 4.66
C GLY A 49 -2.75 12.13 3.81
N LYS A 50 -1.50 11.98 3.33
CA LYS A 50 -1.06 10.83 2.50
C LYS A 50 -1.50 9.45 3.02
N THR A 51 -1.24 9.20 4.30
CA THR A 51 -1.61 7.95 4.97
C THR A 51 -3.12 7.81 5.06
N PHE A 52 -3.83 8.90 5.36
CA PHE A 52 -5.29 8.89 5.42
C PHE A 52 -5.89 8.55 4.05
N THR A 53 -5.42 9.18 2.97
CA THR A 53 -5.85 8.87 1.60
C THR A 53 -5.58 7.42 1.21
N MET A 54 -4.36 6.90 1.44
CA MET A 54 -3.99 5.55 1.01
C MET A 54 -4.55 4.44 1.91
N GLU A 55 -4.47 4.62 3.24
CA GLU A 55 -4.71 3.58 4.24
C GLU A 55 -6.08 3.74 4.95
N GLY A 56 -6.60 4.97 5.09
CA GLY A 56 -7.92 5.27 5.69
C GLY A 56 -7.93 5.46 7.21
N TYR A 57 -6.78 5.37 7.87
CA TYR A 57 -6.69 5.52 9.32
C TYR A 57 -5.60 6.49 9.77
N ASN A 58 -5.73 6.94 11.01
CA ASN A 58 -4.71 7.71 11.72
C ASN A 58 -3.83 6.79 12.56
N TYR A 59 -2.55 7.16 12.70
CA TYR A 59 -1.69 6.57 13.73
C TYR A 59 -2.02 7.24 15.05
N SER A 60 -2.41 6.47 16.06
CA SER A 60 -2.54 7.05 17.40
C SER A 60 -1.15 7.36 17.94
N ASN A 61 -0.99 8.56 18.52
CA ASN A 61 0.15 8.85 19.38
C ASN A 61 0.07 7.86 20.53
N GLY A 62 0.99 6.90 20.58
CA GLY A 62 1.03 5.89 21.62
C GLY A 62 1.24 6.54 22.99
N GLY A 63 0.14 6.94 23.66
CA GLY A 63 0.21 7.43 25.04
C GLY A 63 0.92 6.41 25.90
N ASN A 64 1.99 6.83 26.60
CA ASN A 64 2.85 6.02 27.49
C ASN A 64 3.21 4.59 27.01
N SER A 65 3.07 4.29 25.71
CA SER A 65 3.25 2.95 25.19
C SER A 65 4.70 2.78 24.78
N LYS A 66 5.41 1.87 25.43
CA LYS A 66 6.80 1.49 25.11
C LYS A 66 7.00 0.95 23.67
N ASN A 67 5.94 0.89 22.86
CA ASN A 67 5.88 0.21 21.56
C ASN A 67 5.66 1.12 20.34
N GLY A 68 5.70 2.46 20.49
CA GLY A 68 5.59 3.42 19.39
C GLY A 68 4.16 3.61 18.85
N PRO A 69 3.98 4.43 17.79
CA PRO A 69 2.68 4.68 17.17
C PRO A 69 2.07 3.39 16.61
N LYS A 70 0.76 3.19 16.79
CA LYS A 70 0.01 2.06 16.22
C LYS A 70 -1.04 2.56 15.23
N ALA A 71 -1.18 1.85 14.11
CA ALA A 71 -2.28 2.06 13.18
C ALA A 71 -3.60 1.73 13.88
N GLN A 72 -4.57 2.64 13.82
CA GLN A 72 -5.94 2.36 14.25
C GLN A 72 -6.76 1.99 13.02
N ILE A 73 -6.63 0.75 12.57
CA ILE A 73 -7.41 0.22 11.46
C ILE A 73 -8.90 0.39 11.80
N GLN A 74 -9.63 1.15 10.96
CA GLN A 74 -11.05 1.40 11.10
C GLN A 74 -11.79 0.72 9.95
N ASP A 75 -12.86 0.01 10.27
CA ASP A 75 -13.83 -0.49 9.31
C ASP A 75 -14.93 0.57 9.10
N GLY A 76 -15.43 0.73 7.86
CA GLY A 76 -16.52 1.65 7.52
C GLY A 76 -16.17 2.65 6.42
N ASP A 77 -16.87 3.79 6.39
CA ASP A 77 -16.82 4.75 5.28
C ASP A 77 -15.46 5.43 5.07
N ASN A 78 -14.58 5.37 6.07
CA ASN A 78 -13.27 6.03 6.06
C ASN A 78 -12.13 5.17 5.47
N ILE A 79 -12.40 3.96 4.96
CA ILE A 79 -11.33 3.13 4.38
C ILE A 79 -10.65 3.82 3.18
N GLY A 80 -9.33 3.65 3.10
CA GLY A 80 -8.44 4.26 2.10
C GLY A 80 -8.57 3.69 0.68
N ILE A 81 -7.75 4.24 -0.22
CA ILE A 81 -7.62 3.73 -1.58
C ILE A 81 -7.21 2.25 -1.59
N VAL A 82 -6.21 1.86 -0.78
CA VAL A 82 -5.69 0.49 -0.79
C VAL A 82 -6.77 -0.54 -0.45
N PRO A 83 -7.44 -0.50 0.72
CA PRO A 83 -8.49 -1.48 1.03
C PRO A 83 -9.64 -1.50 0.00
N ARG A 84 -9.97 -0.36 -0.63
CA ARG A 84 -10.95 -0.33 -1.73
C ARG A 84 -10.46 -1.06 -2.97
N VAL A 85 -9.22 -0.83 -3.39
CA VAL A 85 -8.57 -1.56 -4.50
C VAL A 85 -8.54 -3.05 -4.24
N ILE A 86 -8.27 -3.47 -2.99
CA ILE A 86 -8.28 -4.88 -2.58
C ILE A 86 -9.65 -5.52 -2.86
N SER A 87 -10.76 -4.87 -2.47
CA SER A 87 -12.08 -5.39 -2.79
C SER A 87 -12.36 -5.36 -4.30
N SER A 88 -12.05 -4.25 -4.96
CA SER A 88 -12.35 -4.05 -6.38
C SER A 88 -11.61 -5.01 -7.30
N ILE A 89 -10.36 -5.38 -7.01
CA ILE A 89 -9.57 -6.23 -7.90
C ILE A 89 -10.12 -7.66 -7.95
N PHE A 90 -10.58 -8.20 -6.83
CA PHE A 90 -11.21 -9.52 -6.80
C PHE A 90 -12.58 -9.50 -7.50
N SER A 91 -13.40 -8.47 -7.25
CA SER A 91 -14.68 -8.32 -7.96
C SER A 91 -14.48 -8.24 -9.48
N GLN A 92 -13.52 -7.43 -9.92
CA GLN A 92 -13.24 -7.26 -11.35
C GLN A 92 -12.67 -8.53 -11.98
N ALA A 93 -11.79 -9.25 -11.28
CA ALA A 93 -11.27 -10.53 -11.75
C ALA A 93 -12.37 -11.59 -11.88
N GLU A 94 -13.31 -11.65 -10.91
CA GLU A 94 -14.44 -12.58 -10.95
C GLU A 94 -15.40 -12.26 -12.10
N ASP A 95 -15.76 -10.98 -12.27
CA ASP A 95 -16.64 -10.55 -13.35
C ASP A 95 -16.03 -10.79 -14.73
N THR A 96 -14.73 -10.54 -14.86
CA THR A 96 -14.00 -10.79 -16.12
C THR A 96 -13.88 -12.29 -16.39
N SER A 97 -13.60 -13.10 -15.36
CA SER A 97 -13.57 -14.57 -15.46
C SER A 97 -14.90 -15.14 -15.98
N LYS A 98 -16.05 -14.63 -15.50
CA LYS A 98 -17.38 -15.04 -16.00
C LYS A 98 -17.60 -14.70 -17.48
N GLN A 99 -16.97 -13.64 -17.99
CA GLN A 99 -17.13 -13.18 -19.37
C GLN A 99 -16.17 -13.87 -20.35
N THR A 100 -14.92 -14.10 -19.94
CA THR A 100 -13.85 -14.60 -20.83
C THR A 100 -13.53 -16.08 -20.65
N GLY A 101 -13.87 -16.67 -19.50
CA GLY A 101 -13.46 -18.01 -19.10
C GLY A 101 -12.03 -18.10 -18.56
N TYR A 102 -11.34 -16.97 -18.38
CA TYR A 102 -10.00 -16.93 -17.80
C TYR A 102 -10.02 -17.14 -16.28
N SER A 103 -8.93 -17.65 -15.74
CA SER A 103 -8.73 -17.84 -14.30
C SER A 103 -7.65 -16.91 -13.78
N TYR A 104 -7.97 -16.09 -12.79
CA TYR A 104 -7.01 -15.16 -12.22
C TYR A 104 -6.43 -15.66 -10.89
N ARG A 105 -5.12 -15.47 -10.70
CA ARG A 105 -4.41 -15.65 -9.42
C ARG A 105 -3.89 -14.30 -8.97
N ILE A 106 -4.20 -13.94 -7.74
CA ILE A 106 -3.84 -12.64 -7.17
C ILE A 106 -2.77 -12.86 -6.12
N TYR A 107 -1.72 -12.05 -6.17
CA TYR A 107 -0.61 -12.07 -5.23
C TYR A 107 -0.40 -10.70 -4.61
N CYS A 108 0.21 -10.66 -3.43
CA CYS A 108 0.70 -9.42 -2.85
C CYS A 108 2.11 -9.52 -2.28
N SER A 109 2.85 -8.42 -2.40
CA SER A 109 4.09 -8.15 -1.68
C SER A 109 4.03 -6.78 -1.02
N PHE A 110 4.75 -6.60 0.09
CA PHE A 110 4.78 -5.32 0.80
C PHE A 110 6.18 -5.04 1.31
N LEU A 111 6.78 -3.94 0.85
CA LEU A 111 8.09 -3.49 1.30
C LEU A 111 8.06 -2.09 1.89
N GLN A 112 9.06 -1.83 2.72
CA GLN A 112 9.37 -0.52 3.26
C GLN A 112 10.80 -0.13 2.87
N LEU A 113 10.97 1.04 2.24
CA LEU A 113 12.26 1.69 2.11
C LEU A 113 12.48 2.56 3.36
N TYR A 114 13.51 2.25 4.12
CA TYR A 114 13.87 2.98 5.34
C TYR A 114 15.40 3.05 5.48
N GLN A 115 15.94 4.27 5.61
CA GLN A 115 17.39 4.51 5.71
C GLN A 115 18.19 3.81 4.60
N GLU A 116 17.77 3.98 3.33
CA GLU A 116 18.39 3.35 2.16
C GLU A 116 18.38 1.80 2.16
N LYS A 117 17.58 1.18 3.03
CA LYS A 117 17.40 -0.28 3.09
C LYS A 117 15.99 -0.66 2.68
N ILE A 118 15.88 -1.72 1.88
CA ILE A 118 14.61 -2.35 1.54
C ILE A 118 14.30 -3.40 2.61
N LEU A 119 13.14 -3.30 3.24
CA LEU A 119 12.66 -4.21 4.27
C LEU A 119 11.39 -4.88 3.80
N ASP A 120 11.31 -6.20 3.97
CA ASP A 120 10.10 -6.96 3.71
C ASP A 120 9.15 -6.88 4.90
N LEU A 121 7.96 -6.32 4.69
CA LEU A 121 6.94 -6.17 5.72
C LEU A 121 6.08 -7.42 5.90
N LEU A 122 6.11 -8.37 4.97
CA LEU A 122 5.34 -9.63 5.03
C LEU A 122 6.21 -10.85 5.39
N ASN A 123 7.52 -10.68 5.59
CA ASN A 123 8.40 -11.76 6.03
C ASN A 123 7.88 -12.41 7.33
N PRO A 124 7.52 -13.71 7.35
CA PRO A 124 7.01 -14.38 8.55
C PRO A 124 7.98 -14.37 9.73
N ASN A 125 9.28 -14.28 9.44
CA ASN A 125 10.36 -14.19 10.42
C ASN A 125 10.78 -12.74 10.70
N HIS A 126 9.91 -11.77 10.39
CA HIS A 126 10.20 -10.35 10.58
C HIS A 126 10.50 -10.03 12.05
N SER A 127 11.77 -9.74 12.32
CA SER A 127 12.22 -9.20 13.61
C SER A 127 12.63 -7.75 13.41
N LYS A 128 11.95 -6.81 14.09
CA LYS A 128 12.28 -5.37 14.01
C LYS A 128 13.75 -5.09 14.34
N LYS A 129 14.36 -5.86 15.24
CA LYS A 129 15.80 -5.78 15.56
C LYS A 129 16.67 -6.25 14.40
N ALA A 130 16.36 -7.41 13.81
CA ALA A 130 17.11 -7.95 12.69
C ALA A 130 16.96 -7.09 11.42
N ALA A 131 15.76 -6.55 11.17
CA ALA A 131 15.50 -5.63 10.07
C ALA A 131 16.32 -4.34 10.20
N PHE A 132 16.46 -3.79 11.41
CA PHE A 132 17.25 -2.58 11.66
C PHE A 132 18.76 -2.80 11.46
N GLN A 133 19.28 -3.91 11.99
CA GLN A 133 20.72 -4.22 11.98
C GLN A 133 21.18 -4.93 10.69
N GLY A 134 20.27 -5.55 9.95
CA GLY A 134 20.56 -6.28 8.73
C GLY A 134 20.88 -5.37 7.53
N PRO A 135 21.38 -5.96 6.43
CA PRO A 135 21.73 -5.22 5.21
C PRO A 135 20.51 -4.76 4.39
N GLY A 136 19.31 -5.23 4.71
CA GLY A 136 18.12 -5.08 3.86
C GLY A 136 18.12 -6.04 2.67
N LEU A 137 17.01 -6.07 1.93
CA LEU A 137 16.88 -6.81 0.69
C LEU A 137 17.60 -6.09 -0.45
N LYS A 138 18.01 -6.87 -1.46
CA LYS A 138 18.77 -6.36 -2.62
C LYS A 138 17.84 -6.11 -3.80
N LEU A 139 18.03 -4.97 -4.46
CA LEU A 139 17.43 -4.68 -5.75
C LEU A 139 18.26 -5.33 -6.87
N ARG A 140 17.60 -5.94 -7.84
CA ARG A 140 18.18 -6.51 -9.06
C ARG A 140 17.46 -5.96 -10.28
N TRP A 141 18.13 -5.99 -11.41
CA TRP A 141 17.59 -5.62 -12.71
C TRP A 141 17.77 -6.79 -13.65
N ASN A 142 16.74 -7.11 -14.43
CA ASN A 142 16.87 -8.07 -15.53
C ASN A 142 17.34 -7.34 -16.82
N LYS A 143 17.52 -8.09 -17.90
CA LYS A 143 17.98 -7.55 -19.21
C LYS A 143 16.97 -6.63 -19.90
N LEU A 144 15.74 -6.56 -19.39
CA LEU A 144 14.64 -5.74 -19.92
C LEU A 144 14.40 -4.49 -19.07
N ASP A 145 15.36 -4.13 -18.21
CA ASP A 145 15.24 -3.05 -17.23
C ASP A 145 14.01 -3.16 -16.32
N ILE A 146 13.59 -4.39 -16.01
CA ILE A 146 12.59 -4.66 -14.97
C ILE A 146 13.34 -4.94 -13.68
N PHE A 147 13.03 -4.16 -12.64
CA PHE A 147 13.60 -4.36 -11.33
C PHE A 147 12.87 -5.48 -10.56
N THR A 148 13.61 -6.20 -9.72
CA THR A 148 13.08 -7.17 -8.76
C THR A 148 13.77 -7.00 -7.42
N VAL A 149 13.08 -7.36 -6.33
CA VAL A 149 13.67 -7.36 -4.98
C VAL A 149 13.93 -8.81 -4.58
N GLU A 150 15.20 -9.17 -4.40
CA GLU A 150 15.58 -10.53 -4.02
C GLU A 150 15.01 -10.90 -2.65
N ASN A 151 14.43 -12.10 -2.57
CA ASN A 151 13.85 -12.67 -1.35
C ASN A 151 12.68 -11.87 -0.77
N LEU A 152 12.04 -10.99 -1.55
CA LEU A 152 10.78 -10.38 -1.17
C LEU A 152 9.69 -11.46 -1.23
N TYR A 153 8.97 -11.65 -0.13
CA TYR A 153 7.84 -12.58 -0.11
C TYR A 153 6.70 -12.06 -0.99
N ASN A 154 6.17 -12.96 -1.81
CA ASN A 154 4.98 -12.74 -2.62
C ASN A 154 3.95 -13.82 -2.27
N PHE A 155 2.83 -13.42 -1.67
CA PHE A 155 1.82 -14.34 -1.17
C PHE A 155 0.64 -14.40 -2.12
N GLU A 156 0.27 -15.61 -2.55
CA GLU A 156 -1.01 -15.83 -3.23
C GLU A 156 -2.15 -15.59 -2.26
N CYS A 157 -3.16 -14.85 -2.71
CA CYS A 157 -4.34 -14.50 -1.93
C CYS A 157 -5.59 -15.00 -2.65
N LYS A 158 -6.35 -15.87 -1.99
CA LYS A 158 -7.52 -16.52 -2.58
C LYS A 158 -8.82 -15.76 -2.35
N SER A 159 -8.78 -14.73 -1.49
CA SER A 159 -9.93 -13.87 -1.23
C SER A 159 -9.50 -12.45 -0.82
N PRO A 160 -10.41 -11.46 -0.92
CA PRO A 160 -10.18 -10.10 -0.40
C PRO A 160 -9.78 -10.10 1.08
N GLU A 161 -10.38 -10.98 1.88
CA GLU A 161 -10.13 -11.10 3.32
C GLU A 161 -8.74 -11.65 3.63
N GLU A 162 -8.15 -12.45 2.74
CA GLU A 162 -6.77 -12.91 2.88
C GLU A 162 -5.79 -11.79 2.52
N LEU A 163 -6.03 -11.09 1.40
CA LEU A 163 -5.16 -10.01 0.94
C LEU A 163 -5.16 -8.82 1.92
N ILE A 164 -6.32 -8.47 2.48
CA ILE A 164 -6.41 -7.43 3.52
C ILE A 164 -5.67 -7.83 4.82
N LYS A 165 -5.64 -9.12 5.18
CA LYS A 165 -4.86 -9.61 6.34
C LYS A 165 -3.37 -9.42 6.12
N TYR A 166 -2.85 -9.73 4.93
CA TYR A 166 -1.45 -9.46 4.61
C TYR A 166 -1.14 -7.97 4.64
N TYR A 167 -2.00 -7.14 4.06
CA TYR A 167 -1.85 -5.69 4.11
C TYR A 167 -1.77 -5.16 5.55
N HIS A 168 -2.71 -5.54 6.42
CA HIS A 168 -2.72 -5.18 7.83
C HIS A 168 -1.52 -5.72 8.61
N SER A 169 -1.06 -6.94 8.31
CA SER A 169 0.18 -7.49 8.88
C SER A 169 1.39 -6.63 8.54
N GLY A 170 1.51 -6.23 7.27
CA GLY A 170 2.60 -5.35 6.82
C GLY A 170 2.57 -3.97 7.48
N ILE A 171 1.39 -3.38 7.66
CA ILE A 171 1.20 -2.12 8.39
C ILE A 171 1.72 -2.24 9.84
N ASN A 172 1.45 -3.35 10.52
CA ASN A 172 1.92 -3.58 11.89
C ASN A 172 3.44 -3.81 11.99
N ASN A 173 4.01 -4.39 10.93
CA ASN A 173 5.45 -4.62 10.82
C ASN A 173 6.23 -3.36 10.45
N LYS A 174 5.59 -2.40 9.78
CA LYS A 174 6.15 -1.11 9.41
C LYS A 174 6.92 -0.47 10.56
N ILE A 175 8.16 -0.09 10.27
CA ILE A 175 9.00 0.63 11.22
C ILE A 175 8.51 2.07 11.27
N MET A 176 8.09 2.49 12.46
CA MET A 176 7.73 3.86 12.79
C MET A 176 8.82 4.43 13.69
N SER A 177 9.49 5.50 13.25
CA SER A 177 10.57 6.12 14.04
C SER A 177 10.03 6.66 15.37
N THR A 178 10.71 6.34 16.47
CA THR A 178 10.37 6.78 17.85
C THR A 178 11.09 8.06 18.28
N HIS A 179 11.78 8.77 17.38
CA HIS A 179 12.39 10.05 17.75
C HIS A 179 11.32 11.10 18.01
N ASN A 180 11.12 11.36 19.30
CA ASN A 180 10.03 12.06 19.99
C ASN A 180 9.66 13.48 19.53
N LEU A 181 10.16 14.01 18.41
CA LEU A 181 9.85 15.37 17.96
C LEU A 181 9.73 15.55 16.43
N ASN A 182 9.79 14.50 15.60
CA ASN A 182 9.57 14.66 14.15
C ASN A 182 8.93 13.42 13.49
N ASN A 183 7.62 13.51 13.31
CA ASN A 183 6.87 13.13 12.11
C ASN A 183 7.23 11.80 11.40
N ALA A 184 6.45 10.76 11.76
CA ALA A 184 6.64 9.36 11.45
C ALA A 184 6.57 8.92 9.97
N SER A 185 6.11 9.77 9.04
CA SER A 185 5.99 9.44 7.60
C SER A 185 7.01 10.12 6.68
N SER A 186 7.94 10.92 7.22
CA SER A 186 8.87 11.73 6.41
C SER A 186 10.11 10.98 5.90
N ARG A 187 10.50 9.87 6.54
CA ARG A 187 11.78 9.18 6.26
C ARG A 187 11.63 7.73 5.81
N SER A 188 10.41 7.35 5.43
CA SER A 188 10.14 6.00 4.98
C SER A 188 9.06 5.98 3.91
N HIS A 189 9.29 5.16 2.89
CA HIS A 189 8.33 4.90 1.82
C HIS A 189 7.87 3.46 1.91
N CYS A 190 6.60 3.23 1.61
CA CYS A 190 6.00 1.91 1.60
C CYS A 190 5.48 1.63 0.19
N VAL A 191 5.79 0.45 -0.34
CA VAL A 191 5.32 -0.01 -1.64
C VAL A 191 4.58 -1.31 -1.41
N PHE A 192 3.25 -1.25 -1.56
CA PHE A 192 2.38 -2.41 -1.57
C PHE A 192 2.06 -2.73 -3.02
N THR A 193 2.40 -3.93 -3.46
CA THR A 193 2.22 -4.37 -4.85
C THR A 193 1.22 -5.51 -4.87
N ILE A 194 0.16 -5.35 -5.65
CA ILE A 194 -0.78 -6.42 -5.99
C ILE A 194 -0.44 -6.88 -7.40
N THR A 195 -0.23 -8.17 -7.60
CA THR A 195 0.04 -8.77 -8.91
C THR A 195 -1.14 -9.66 -9.30
N CYS A 196 -1.62 -9.50 -10.52
CA CYS A 196 -2.66 -10.35 -11.08
C CYS A 196 -2.07 -11.16 -12.24
N GLU A 197 -2.21 -12.48 -12.17
CA GLU A 197 -1.80 -13.42 -13.21
C GLU A 197 -3.05 -14.10 -13.76
N CYS A 198 -3.13 -14.26 -15.09
CA CYS A 198 -4.25 -14.82 -15.83
C CYS A 198 -3.81 -16.09 -16.57
#